data_AF-A0A376FK54-F1
#
_entry.id   AF-A0A376FK54-F1
#
_cell.length_a   1.000
_cell.length_b   1.000
_cell.length_c   1.000
_cell.angle_alpha   90.00
_cell.angle_beta   90.00
_cell.angle_gamma   90.00
#
_symmetry.space_group_name_H-M   'P 1'
#
loop_
_entity.id
_entity.type
_entity.pdbx_description
1 polymer ?
#
loop_
_entity_poly.entity_id
_entity_poly.type
_entity_poly.pdbx_seq_one_letter_code
_entity_poly.pdbx_strand_id
1 'polypeptide(L)' 'MVGAAEALYLTPQTITGQIKALEERLQGKLFKRKGRGIEPSELGELVFRYADKMFTLSQEMLDIVNYRKRVEPAL' A
#
# COMPACT_ATOMS: atom_id res chain seq x y z
N MET A 1 9.14 10.07 1.49
CA MET A 1 7.79 10.68 1.50
C MET A 1 7.50 11.47 0.24
N VAL A 2 8.34 12.45 -0.16
CA VAL A 2 8.09 13.26 -1.37
C VAL A 2 7.88 12.42 -2.63
N GLY A 3 8.81 11.50 -2.95
CA GLY A 3 8.64 10.64 -4.14
C GLY A 3 7.42 9.71 -4.10
N ALA A 4 6.97 9.28 -2.92
CA ALA A 4 5.74 8.50 -2.79
C ALA A 4 4.48 9.35 -3.01
N ALA A 5 4.53 10.61 -2.56
CA ALA A 5 3.45 11.56 -2.76
C ALA A 5 3.30 11.92 -4.25
N GLU A 6 4.42 12.15 -4.94
CA GLU A 6 4.47 12.37 -6.39
C GLU A 6 3.91 11.17 -7.16
N ALA A 7 4.38 9.95 -6.86
CA ALA A 7 3.92 8.72 -7.53
C ALA A 7 2.42 8.45 -7.36
N LEU A 8 1.82 8.94 -6.28
CA LEU A 8 0.41 8.76 -5.97
C LEU A 8 -0.44 10.00 -6.27
N TYR A 9 0.14 11.07 -6.83
CA TYR A 9 -0.54 12.36 -7.05
C TYR A 9 -1.19 12.93 -5.78
N LEU A 10 -0.51 12.77 -4.64
CA LEU A 10 -0.97 13.21 -3.32
C LEU A 10 0.00 14.24 -2.73
N THR A 11 -0.45 14.94 -1.68
CA THR A 11 0.44 15.78 -0.89
C THR A 11 1.28 14.92 0.07
N PRO A 12 2.54 15.29 0.39
CA PRO A 12 3.34 14.59 1.39
C PRO A 12 2.66 14.49 2.77
N GLN A 13 1.83 15.47 3.12
CA GLN A 13 1.04 15.52 4.35
C GLN A 13 -0.02 14.40 4.36
N THR A 14 -0.69 14.15 3.23
CA THR A 14 -1.65 13.05 3.09
C THR A 14 -0.96 11.70 3.30
N ILE A 15 0.18 11.46 2.66
CA ILE A 15 0.94 10.21 2.81
C ILE A 15 1.36 10.01 4.26
N THR A 16 1.89 11.06 4.90
CA THR A 16 2.33 11.01 6.30
C THR A 16 1.15 10.73 7.24
N GLY A 17 -0.01 11.34 7.00
CA GLY A 17 -1.22 11.10 7.77
C GLY A 17 -1.74 9.66 7.64
N GLN A 18 -1.76 9.12 6.43
CA GLN A 18 -2.18 7.73 6.19
C GLN A 18 -1.24 6.72 6.84
N ILE A 19 0.08 6.94 6.75
CA ILE A 19 1.07 6.09 7.43
C ILE A 19 0.87 6.15 8.95
N LYS A 20 0.67 7.34 9.51
CA LYS A 20 0.44 7.50 10.95
C LYS A 20 -0.83 6.78 11.41
N ALA A 21 -1.93 6.91 10.67
CA ALA A 21 -3.18 6.22 10.97
C ALA A 21 -3.01 4.69 10.94
N LEU A 22 -2.22 4.18 9.98
CA LEU A 22 -1.90 2.76 9.90
C LEU A 22 -1.03 2.31 11.07
N GLU A 23 -0.01 3.08 11.45
CA GLU A 23 0.82 2.82 12.63
C GLU A 23 -0.01 2.77 13.93
N GLU A 24 -0.96 3.69 14.09
CA GLU A 24 -1.88 3.74 15.23
C GLU A 24 -2.76 2.48 15.29
N ARG A 25 -3.34 2.09 14.15
CA ARG A 25 -4.17 0.88 14.05
C ARG A 25 -3.37 -0.40 14.34
N LEU A 26 -2.12 -0.46 13.91
CA LEU A 26 -1.23 -1.60 14.11
C LEU A 26 -0.50 -1.57 15.45
N GLN A 27 -0.68 -0.51 16.24
CA GLN A 27 0.00 -0.28 17.52
C GLN A 27 1.53 -0.40 17.41
N GLY A 28 2.10 0.08 16.29
CA GLY A 28 3.53 -0.03 16.04
C GLY A 28 4.02 0.86 14.92
N LYS A 29 5.31 1.23 14.98
CA LYS A 29 5.95 2.06 13.97
C LYS A 29 6.31 1.24 12.74
N LEU A 30 5.97 1.75 11.56
CA LEU A 30 6.33 1.17 10.25
C LEU A 30 7.65 1.74 9.75
N PHE A 31 8.00 2.96 10.16
CA PHE A 31 9.26 3.61 9.82
C PHE A 31 10.04 4.02 11.07
N LYS A 32 11.36 3.95 10.99
CA LYS A 32 12.30 4.47 11.98
C LYS A 32 13.23 5.50 11.34
N ARG A 33 13.74 6.44 12.14
CA ARG A 33 14.69 7.45 11.66
C ARG A 33 16.06 6.81 11.42
N LYS A 34 16.70 7.18 10.31
CA LYS A 34 18.09 6.84 9.98
C LYS A 34 18.79 8.06 9.43
N GLY A 35 19.57 8.74 10.29
CA GLY A 35 20.21 10.01 9.95
C GLY A 35 19.19 11.06 9.52
N ARG A 36 19.33 11.58 8.29
CA ARG A 36 18.40 12.55 7.68
C ARG A 36 17.18 11.91 7.02
N GLY A 37 17.12 10.58 6.95
CA GLY A 37 16.07 9.83 6.28
C GLY A 37 15.26 8.94 7.22
N ILE A 38 14.47 8.07 6.61
CA ILE A 38 13.72 7.00 7.27
C ILE A 38 14.04 5.68 6.59
N GLU A 39 13.91 4.61 7.35
CA GLU A 39 13.94 3.24 6.85
C GLU A 39 12.78 2.44 7.46
N PRO A 40 12.35 1.34 6.84
CA PRO A 40 11.37 0.44 7.44
C PRO A 40 11.82 -0.07 8.82
N SER A 41 10.88 -0.22 9.74
CA SER A 41 11.07 -1.04 10.94
C SER A 41 10.87 -2.53 10.61
N GLU A 42 11.13 -3.43 11.54
CA GLU A 42 10.79 -4.86 11.39
C GLU A 42 9.29 -5.06 11.12
N LEU A 43 8.43 -4.31 11.82
CA LEU A 43 6.99 -4.30 11.55
C LEU A 43 6.69 -3.75 10.15
N GLY A 44 7.39 -2.69 9.73
CA GLY A 44 7.28 -2.11 8.39
C GLY A 44 7.61 -3.11 7.29
N GLU A 45 8.71 -3.85 7.43
CA GLU A 45 9.09 -4.90 6.49
C GLU A 45 8.07 -6.05 6.45
N LEU A 46 7.57 -6.47 7.61
CA LEU A 46 6.54 -7.49 7.71
C LEU A 46 5.27 -7.07 6.99
N VAL A 47 4.76 -5.87 7.32
CA VAL A 47 3.55 -5.30 6.71
C VAL A 47 3.71 -5.12 5.21
N PHE A 48 4.88 -4.67 4.75
CA PHE A 48 5.16 -4.53 3.33
C PHE A 48 5.05 -5.87 2.58
N ARG A 49 5.63 -6.95 3.10
CA ARG A 49 5.52 -8.29 2.48
C ARG A 49 4.07 -8.79 2.40
N TYR A 50 3.23 -8.50 3.40
CA TYR A 50 1.83 -8.87 3.36
C TYR A 50 1.02 -7.98 2.43
N ALA A 51 1.29 -6.67 2.41
CA ALA A 51 0.65 -5.73 1.51
C ALA A 51 0.89 -6.11 0.04
N ASP A 52 2.13 -6.48 -0.32
CA ASP A 52 2.47 -6.95 -1.67
C ASP A 52 1.62 -8.15 -2.09
N LYS A 53 1.54 -9.19 -1.23
CA LYS A 53 0.68 -10.36 -1.45
C LYS A 53 -0.80 -9.99 -1.58
N MET A 54 -1.30 -9.06 -0.75
CA MET A 54 -2.69 -8.60 -0.81
C MET A 54 -2.99 -7.89 -2.13
N PHE A 55 -2.07 -7.06 -2.62
CA PHE A 55 -2.22 -6.40 -3.92
C PHE A 55 -2.21 -7.42 -5.07
N THR A 56 -1.28 -8.36 -5.07
CA THR A 56 -1.24 -9.44 -6.08
C THR A 56 -2.55 -10.21 -6.11
N LEU A 57 -3.04 -10.65 -4.95
CA LEU A 57 -4.31 -11.37 -4.85
C LEU A 57 -5.50 -10.52 -5.31
N SER A 58 -5.49 -9.23 -4.98
CA SER A 58 -6.53 -8.29 -5.43
C SER A 58 -6.53 -8.12 -6.95
N GLN A 59 -5.35 -8.07 -7.59
CA GLN A 59 -5.24 -8.00 -9.05
C GLN A 59 -5.73 -9.28 -9.70
N GLU A 60 -5.31 -10.45 -9.21
CA GLU A 60 -5.78 -11.75 -9.72
C GLU A 60 -7.31 -11.86 -9.67
N MET A 61 -7.93 -11.45 -8.55
CA MET A 61 -9.38 -11.39 -8.43
C MET A 61 -10.02 -10.48 -9.47
N LEU A 62 -9.49 -9.27 -9.66
CA LEU A 62 -9.99 -8.31 -10.64
C LEU A 62 -9.85 -8.84 -12.07
N ASP A 63 -8.76 -9.52 -12.39
CA ASP A 63 -8.55 -10.15 -13.69
C ASP A 63 -9.59 -11.23 -13.96
N ILE A 64 -9.87 -12.10 -12.99
CA ILE A 64 -10.91 -13.14 -13.11
C ILE A 64 -12.29 -12.51 -13.30
N VAL A 65 -12.64 -11.49 -12.50
CA VAL A 65 -13.93 -10.81 -12.60
C VAL A 65 -14.09 -10.10 -13.95
N ASN A 66 -13.05 -9.41 -14.42
CA ASN A 66 -13.06 -8.71 -15.71
C ASN A 66 -13.01 -9.67 -16.89
N TYR A 67 -12.38 -10.85 -16.73
CA TYR A 67 -12.45 -11.92 -17.71
C TYR A 67 -13.88 -12.44 -17.84
N ARG A 68 -14.56 -12.77 -16.74
CA ARG A 68 -15.96 -13.23 -16.76
C ARG A 68 -16.89 -12.22 -17.45
N LYS A 69 -16.73 -10.92 -17.19
CA LYS A 69 -17.50 -9.85 -17.85
C LYS A 69 -17.31 -9.77 -19.37
N ARG A 70 -16.19 -10.26 -19.91
CA ARG A 70 -15.94 -10.29 -21.36
C ARG A 70 -16.53 -11.52 -22.05
N VAL A 71 -16.83 -12.58 -21.30
CA VAL A 71 -17.28 -13.88 -21.85
C VAL A 71 -18.81 -14.02 -21.79
N GLU A 72 -19.54 -13.13 -21.10
CA GLU A 72 -20.99 -12.95 -21.26
C GLU A 72 -21.26 -11.94 -22.40
N PRO A 73 -21.49 -12.37 -23.65
CA PRO A 73 -22.11 -11.48 -24.63
C PRO A 73 -23.51 -11.12 -24.12
N ALA A 74 -23.85 -9.85 -24.21
CA ALA A 74 -25.20 -9.36 -23.95
C ALA A 74 -26.20 -10.23 -24.74
N LEU A 75 -27.03 -10.98 -24.01
CA LEU A 75 -28.22 -11.67 -24.52
C LEU A 75 -29.39 -10.69 -24.58
#